data_AF-A0A509LHD2-F1
#
_entry.id   AF-A0A509LHD2-F1
#
_cell.length_a   1.000
_cell.length_b   1.000
_cell.length_c   1.000
_cell.angle_alpha   90.00
_cell.angle_beta   90.00
_cell.angle_gamma   90.00
#
_symmetry.space_group_name_H-M   'P 1'
#
loop_
_entity.id
_entity.type
_entity.pdbx_description
1 polymer ?
#
loop_
_entity_poly.entity_id
_entity_poly.type
_entity_poly.pdbx_seq_one_letter_code
_entity_poly.pdbx_strand_id
1 'polypeptide(L)'
;METARKFINMFSTVPVLGWMLGFFTAVLIEYYWGYDYISYYLGLPKIPVLFGTLVMLKNPMMIPGVVGYDLIVYVIPILLIAKLSTFFTNPIAVILEKTPLWVSSIIHLIFFYGVLHLWAGIND
;
A
#
# COMPACT_ATOMS: atom_id res chain seq x y z
N MET A 1 -17.01 -5.10 18.93
CA MET A 1 -17.59 -4.17 17.93
C MET A 1 -17.14 -2.73 18.13
N GLU A 2 -17.05 -2.22 19.37
CA GLU A 2 -16.63 -0.84 19.64
C GLU A 2 -15.19 -0.52 19.19
N THR A 3 -14.26 -1.47 19.35
CA THR A 3 -12.85 -1.33 18.94
C THR A 3 -12.69 -1.18 17.42
N ALA A 4 -13.38 -2.00 16.63
CA ALA A 4 -13.39 -1.89 15.17
C ALA A 4 -13.95 -0.54 14.71
N ARG A 5 -14.99 -0.03 15.38
CA ARG A 5 -15.57 1.28 15.05
C ARG A 5 -14.62 2.43 15.35
N LYS A 6 -13.90 2.38 16.49
CA LYS A 6 -12.84 3.33 16.83
C LYS A 6 -11.72 3.32 15.79
N PHE A 7 -11.33 2.14 15.31
CA PHE A 7 -10.32 2.00 14.26
C PHE A 7 -10.78 2.64 12.94
N ILE A 8 -11.98 2.32 12.45
CA ILE A 8 -12.52 2.91 11.22
C ILE A 8 -12.61 4.44 11.32
N ASN A 9 -13.08 4.96 12.46
CA ASN A 9 -13.17 6.40 12.69
C ASN A 9 -11.79 7.08 12.65
N MET A 10 -10.73 6.40 13.12
CA MET A 10 -9.36 6.93 13.07
C MET A 10 -8.90 7.21 11.63
N PHE A 11 -9.29 6.36 10.67
CA PHE A 11 -8.90 6.50 9.27
C PHE A 11 -9.89 7.30 8.41
N SER A 12 -11.04 7.69 8.97
CA SER A 12 -12.05 8.47 8.25
C SER A 12 -11.58 9.88 7.86
N THR A 13 -10.50 10.37 8.46
CA THR A 13 -9.90 11.67 8.14
C THR A 13 -8.84 11.59 7.04
N VAL A 14 -8.61 10.43 6.44
CA VAL A 14 -7.56 10.21 5.44
C VAL A 14 -8.14 10.40 4.04
N PRO A 15 -7.67 11.40 3.27
CA PRO A 15 -8.13 11.61 1.91
C PRO A 15 -7.52 10.57 0.98
N VAL A 16 -8.08 10.40 -0.23
CA VAL A 16 -7.59 9.43 -1.23
C VAL A 16 -6.10 9.60 -1.50
N LEU A 17 -5.60 10.84 -1.59
CA LEU A 17 -4.17 11.13 -1.74
C LEU A 17 -3.29 10.54 -0.63
N GLY A 18 -3.77 10.51 0.62
CA GLY A 18 -3.04 9.88 1.73
C GLY A 18 -2.90 8.37 1.53
N TRP A 19 -3.97 7.71 1.09
CA TRP A 19 -3.93 6.30 0.72
C TRP A 19 -3.00 6.03 -0.45
N MET A 20 -3.01 6.88 -1.48
CA MET A 20 -2.11 6.77 -2.63
C MET A 20 -0.64 6.89 -2.23
N LEU A 21 -0.31 7.80 -1.32
CA LEU A 21 1.04 7.88 -0.75
C LEU A 21 1.39 6.62 0.04
N GLY A 22 0.44 6.08 0.81
CA GLY A 22 0.63 4.80 1.49
C GLY A 22 0.96 3.67 0.54
N PHE A 23 0.18 3.51 -0.55
CA PHE A 23 0.45 2.51 -1.59
C PHE A 23 1.80 2.75 -2.26
N PHE A 24 2.11 3.99 -2.64
CA PHE A 24 3.40 4.33 -3.23
C PHE A 24 4.56 3.97 -2.30
N THR A 25 4.45 4.28 -1.00
CA THR A 25 5.47 3.90 -0.02
C THR A 25 5.60 2.39 0.12
N ALA A 26 4.50 1.63 0.14
CA ALA A 26 4.57 0.17 0.16
C ALA A 26 5.30 -0.41 -1.07
N VAL A 27 5.02 0.13 -2.26
CA VAL A 27 5.72 -0.27 -3.49
C VAL A 27 7.21 0.08 -3.43
N LEU A 28 7.57 1.25 -2.90
CA LEU A 28 8.98 1.59 -2.69
C LEU A 28 9.64 0.67 -1.65
N ILE A 29 8.95 0.30 -0.58
CA ILE A 29 9.46 -0.63 0.42
C ILE A 29 9.71 -2.00 -0.21
N GLU A 30 8.76 -2.50 -1.00
CA GLU A 30 8.92 -3.74 -1.75
C GLU A 30 10.10 -3.66 -2.73
N TYR A 31 10.22 -2.56 -3.48
CA TYR A 31 11.29 -2.34 -4.45
C TYR A 31 12.68 -2.41 -3.81
N TYR A 32 12.88 -1.71 -2.69
CA TYR A 32 14.20 -1.55 -2.09
C TYR A 32 14.53 -2.63 -1.04
N TRP A 33 13.54 -3.14 -0.30
CA TRP A 33 13.76 -4.05 0.84
C TRP A 33 13.02 -5.40 0.72
N GLY A 34 12.12 -5.55 -0.25
CA GLY A 34 11.28 -6.73 -0.39
C GLY A 34 12.07 -8.02 -0.60
N TYR A 35 13.03 -8.01 -1.54
CA TYR A 35 13.81 -9.21 -1.89
C TYR A 35 14.89 -9.52 -0.86
N ASP A 36 15.82 -8.59 -0.65
CA ASP A 36 17.08 -8.86 0.07
C ASP A 36 16.90 -9.03 1.58
N TYR A 37 15.87 -8.41 2.17
CA TYR A 37 15.70 -8.40 3.62
C TYR A 37 14.42 -9.10 4.03
N ILE A 38 13.27 -8.59 3.62
CA ILE A 38 11.98 -9.00 4.22
C ILE A 38 11.62 -10.43 3.82
N SER A 39 11.75 -10.79 2.54
CA SER A 39 11.49 -12.16 2.07
C SER A 39 12.45 -13.16 2.71
N TYR A 40 13.73 -12.82 2.80
CA TYR A 40 14.76 -13.68 3.40
C TYR A 40 14.47 -14.00 4.87
N TYR A 41 14.18 -13.00 5.70
CA TYR A 41 13.88 -13.21 7.13
C TYR A 41 12.57 -13.96 7.37
N LEU A 42 11.63 -13.90 6.43
CA LEU A 42 10.37 -14.65 6.48
C LEU A 42 10.49 -16.06 5.90
N GLY A 43 11.70 -16.47 5.46
CA GLY A 43 11.96 -17.77 4.86
C GLY A 43 11.31 -17.96 3.50
N LEU A 44 10.91 -16.87 2.83
CA LEU A 44 10.30 -16.92 1.51
C LEU A 44 11.39 -17.07 0.44
N PRO A 45 11.19 -17.92 -0.58
CA PRO A 45 12.19 -18.19 -1.62
C PRO A 45 12.39 -17.01 -2.58
N LYS A 46 11.42 -16.10 -2.65
CA LYS A 46 11.40 -14.87 -3.46
C LYS A 46 10.29 -13.96 -2.96
N ILE A 47 10.23 -12.74 -3.52
CA ILE A 47 9.10 -11.82 -3.30
C ILE A 47 7.78 -12.53 -3.65
N PRO A 48 6.78 -12.51 -2.76
CA PRO A 48 5.47 -13.11 -3.00
C PRO A 48 4.65 -12.28 -4.00
N VAL A 49 4.92 -12.48 -5.29
CA VAL A 49 4.16 -11.90 -6.41
C VAL A 49 2.66 -12.14 -6.24
N LEU A 50 1.84 -11.13 -6.55
CA LEU A 50 0.38 -11.14 -6.38
C LEU A 50 -0.04 -11.54 -4.96
N PHE A 51 0.59 -10.94 -3.95
CA PHE A 51 0.35 -11.24 -2.52
C PHE A 51 0.58 -12.73 -2.19
N GLY A 52 1.54 -13.33 -2.90
CA GLY A 52 1.99 -14.71 -2.76
C GLY A 52 0.94 -15.79 -3.00
N THR A 53 -0.17 -15.47 -3.66
CA THR A 53 -1.21 -16.45 -4.04
C THR A 53 -0.63 -17.66 -4.77
N LEU A 54 0.32 -17.46 -5.68
CA LEU A 54 1.03 -18.54 -6.38
C LEU A 54 1.91 -19.38 -5.46
N VAL A 55 2.56 -18.76 -4.48
CA VAL A 55 3.43 -19.44 -3.51
C VAL A 55 2.59 -20.29 -2.56
N MET A 56 1.48 -19.74 -2.06
CA MET A 56 0.54 -20.45 -1.18
C MET A 56 -0.09 -21.67 -1.88
N LEU A 57 -0.47 -21.54 -3.16
CA LEU A 57 -1.01 -22.65 -3.96
C LEU A 57 0.01 -23.77 -4.16
N LYS A 58 1.29 -23.42 -4.37
CA LYS A 58 2.37 -24.40 -4.57
C LYS A 58 2.80 -25.06 -3.26
N ASN A 59 2.88 -24.29 -2.18
CA ASN A 59 3.30 -24.78 -0.88
C ASN A 59 2.51 -24.07 0.24
N PRO A 60 1.42 -24.69 0.73
CA PRO A 60 0.58 -24.10 1.77
C PRO A 60 1.32 -23.81 3.09
N MET A 61 2.43 -24.48 3.37
CA MET A 61 3.22 -24.21 4.58
C MET A 61 3.83 -22.80 4.59
N MET A 62 3.89 -22.13 3.44
CA MET A 62 4.42 -20.76 3.30
C MET A 62 3.37 -19.67 3.58
N ILE A 63 2.10 -20.03 3.80
CA ILE A 63 1.03 -19.07 4.07
C ILE A 63 1.39 -18.09 5.20
N PRO A 64 1.91 -18.53 6.38
CA PRO A 64 2.25 -17.60 7.45
C PRO A 64 3.35 -16.61 7.06
N GLY A 65 4.36 -17.05 6.29
CA GLY A 65 5.44 -16.20 5.80
C GLY A 65 4.94 -15.16 4.81
N VAL A 66 4.08 -15.55 3.87
CA VAL A 66 3.48 -14.63 2.90
C VAL A 66 2.56 -13.63 3.60
N VAL A 67 1.70 -14.06 4.52
CA VAL A 67 0.85 -13.14 5.30
C VAL A 67 1.71 -12.18 6.13
N GLY A 68 2.80 -12.67 6.73
CA GLY A 68 3.76 -11.82 7.44
C GLY A 68 4.38 -10.76 6.53
N TYR A 69 4.76 -11.15 5.30
CA TYR A 69 5.29 -10.24 4.30
C TYR A 69 4.25 -9.17 3.94
N ASP A 70 3.01 -9.58 3.66
CA ASP A 70 1.95 -8.66 3.27
C ASP A 70 1.62 -7.64 4.36
N LEU A 71 1.68 -8.07 5.63
CA LEU A 71 1.51 -7.19 6.77
C LEU A 71 2.63 -6.15 6.88
N ILE A 72 3.89 -6.59 6.75
CA ILE A 72 5.07 -5.74 6.94
C ILE A 72 5.27 -4.77 5.78
N VAL A 73 5.01 -5.21 4.54
CA VAL A 73 5.30 -4.43 3.33
C VAL A 73 4.12 -3.58 2.91
N TYR A 74 2.90 -4.13 2.97
CA TYR A 74 1.71 -3.42 2.51
C TYR A 74 0.89 -2.86 3.68
N VAL A 75 0.34 -3.70 4.55
CA VAL A 75 -0.69 -3.26 5.49
C VAL A 75 -0.18 -2.21 6.48
N ILE A 76 0.92 -2.50 7.19
CA ILE A 76 1.46 -1.60 8.21
C ILE A 76 1.93 -0.27 7.59
N PRO A 77 2.76 -0.28 6.53
CA PRO A 77 3.24 0.97 5.92
C PRO A 77 2.11 1.80 5.31
N ILE A 78 1.15 1.18 4.61
CA ILE A 78 0.03 1.91 4.01
C ILE A 78 -0.76 2.62 5.11
N LEU A 79 -1.17 1.91 6.16
CA LEU A 79 -1.94 2.51 7.25
C LEU A 79 -1.18 3.63 7.96
N LEU A 80 0.09 3.39 8.28
CA LEU A 80 0.93 4.35 8.98
C LEU A 80 1.10 5.63 8.15
N ILE A 81 1.53 5.50 6.89
CA ILE A 81 1.81 6.64 6.01
C ILE A 81 0.53 7.36 5.62
N ALA A 82 -0.56 6.64 5.34
CA ALA A 82 -1.84 7.25 5.02
C ALA A 82 -2.34 8.12 6.19
N LYS A 83 -2.15 7.67 7.44
CA LYS A 83 -2.52 8.46 8.61
C LYS A 83 -1.56 9.62 8.90
N LEU A 84 -0.25 9.39 8.86
CA LEU A 84 0.75 10.43 9.14
C LEU A 84 0.71 11.54 8.08
N SER A 85 0.41 11.20 6.83
CA SER A 85 0.34 12.17 5.73
C SER A 85 -0.88 13.10 5.79
N THR A 86 -1.87 12.82 6.63
CA THR A 86 -3.11 13.63 6.75
C THR A 86 -2.85 15.11 7.00
N PHE A 87 -1.78 15.46 7.72
CA PHE A 87 -1.42 16.84 8.01
C PHE A 87 -1.24 17.69 6.74
N PHE A 88 -0.63 17.12 5.69
CA PHE A 88 -0.41 17.85 4.43
C PHE A 88 -1.35 17.40 3.31
N THR A 89 -1.83 16.15 3.32
CA THR A 89 -2.78 15.69 2.30
C THR A 89 -4.17 16.26 2.47
N ASN A 90 -4.59 16.63 3.69
CA ASN A 90 -5.89 17.28 3.91
C ASN A 90 -5.97 18.67 3.25
N PRO A 91 -5.02 19.61 3.48
CA PRO A 91 -5.00 20.87 2.76
C PRO A 91 -4.99 20.71 1.23
N ILE A 92 -4.20 19.76 0.72
CA ILE A 92 -4.12 19.47 -0.72
C ILE A 92 -5.46 18.94 -1.24
N ALA A 93 -6.12 18.06 -0.50
CA ALA A 93 -7.43 17.54 -0.86
C ALA A 93 -8.48 18.66 -0.98
N VAL A 94 -8.47 19.64 -0.07
CA VAL A 94 -9.35 20.83 -0.15
C VAL A 94 -9.07 21.66 -1.40
N ILE A 95 -7.81 21.75 -1.83
CA ILE A 95 -7.45 22.44 -3.08
C ILE A 95 -7.98 21.66 -4.28
N LEU A 96 -7.78 20.33 -4.32
CA LEU A 96 -8.26 19.48 -5.41
C LEU A 96 -9.80 19.47 -5.48
N GLU A 97 -10.49 19.55 -4.35
CA GLU A 97 -11.95 19.60 -4.31
C GLU A 97 -12.51 20.87 -4.97
N LYS A 98 -11.76 21.97 -4.96
CA LYS A 98 -12.11 23.21 -5.66
C LYS A 98 -11.82 23.17 -7.16
N THR A 99 -11.09 22.16 -7.64
CA THR A 99 -10.81 21.99 -9.07
C THR A 99 -11.96 21.27 -9.78
N PRO A 100 -12.12 21.44 -11.10
CA PRO A 100 -13.08 20.65 -11.86
C PRO A 100 -12.85 19.15 -11.64
N LEU A 101 -13.92 18.39 -11.42
CA LEU A 101 -13.86 16.95 -11.09
C LEU A 101 -12.92 16.17 -12.02
N TRP A 102 -13.01 16.42 -13.34
CA TRP A 102 -12.19 15.73 -14.34
C TRP A 102 -10.68 15.95 -14.14
N VAL A 103 -10.26 17.15 -13.70
CA VAL A 103 -8.86 17.45 -13.42
C VAL A 103 -8.38 16.65 -12.21
N SER A 104 -9.16 16.67 -11.13
CA SER A 104 -8.87 15.90 -9.92
C SER A 104 -8.78 14.40 -10.24
N SER A 105 -9.74 13.85 -11.01
CA SER A 105 -9.73 12.46 -11.44
C SER A 105 -8.49 12.11 -12.26
N ILE A 106 -8.10 12.94 -13.23
CA ILE A 106 -6.89 12.70 -14.05
C ILE A 106 -5.63 12.67 -13.16
N ILE A 107 -5.51 13.60 -12.21
CA ILE A 107 -4.36 13.62 -11.28
C ILE A 107 -4.26 12.32 -10.49
N HIS A 108 -5.38 11.86 -9.92
CA HIS A 108 -5.41 10.60 -9.18
C HIS A 108 -5.14 9.40 -10.10
N LEU A 109 -5.65 9.39 -11.33
CA LEU A 109 -5.40 8.30 -12.27
C LEU A 109 -3.94 8.23 -12.71
N ILE A 110 -3.30 9.37 -13.01
CA ILE A 110 -1.88 9.42 -13.39
C ILE A 110 -1.02 8.90 -12.25
N PHE A 111 -1.27 9.35 -11.02
CA PHE A 111 -0.48 8.90 -9.88
C PHE A 111 -0.76 7.41 -9.59
N PHE A 112 -2.01 6.96 -9.62
CA PHE A 112 -2.32 5.54 -9.44
C PHE A 112 -1.67 4.66 -10.51
N TYR A 113 -1.71 5.08 -11.78
CA TYR A 113 -1.02 4.42 -12.87
C TYR A 113 0.49 4.35 -12.61
N GLY A 114 1.12 5.43 -12.15
CA GLY A 114 2.53 5.43 -11.80
C GLY A 114 2.89 4.42 -10.72
N VAL A 115 2.05 4.30 -9.67
CA VAL A 115 2.22 3.29 -8.61
C VAL A 115 2.11 1.88 -9.19
N LEU A 116 1.07 1.61 -9.98
CA LEU A 116 0.87 0.30 -10.60
C LEU A 116 1.95 -0.05 -11.61
N HIS A 117 2.41 0.91 -12.40
CA HIS A 117 3.46 0.72 -13.39
C HIS A 117 4.77 0.32 -12.71
N LEU A 118 5.13 1.01 -11.62
CA LEU A 118 6.29 0.66 -10.82
C LEU A 118 6.13 -0.73 -10.20
N TRP A 119 5.00 -0.98 -9.55
CA TRP A 119 4.74 -2.27 -8.89
C TRP A 119 4.72 -3.45 -9.87
N ALA A 120 4.11 -3.29 -11.03
CA ALA A 120 4.09 -4.31 -12.08
C ALA A 120 5.51 -4.62 -12.57
N GLY A 121 6.35 -3.60 -12.77
CA GLY A 121 7.74 -3.80 -13.17
C GLY A 121 8.61 -4.54 -12.14
N ILE A 122 8.21 -4.60 -10.87
CA ILE A 122 8.89 -5.38 -9.82
C ILE A 122 8.49 -6.85 -9.86
N ASN A 123 7.24 -7.09 -10.27
CA ASN A 123 6.58 -8.39 -10.18
C ASN A 123 6.57 -9.18 -11.50
N ASP A 124 7.02 -8.56 -12.60
CA ASP A 124 7.26 -9.18 -13.91
C ASP A 124 8.56 -10.01 -13.88
#